data_AF-A0A178MNK5-F1
#
_entry.id   AF-A0A178MNK5-F1
#
_cell.length_a   1.000
_cell.length_b   1.000
_cell.length_c   1.000
_cell.angle_alpha   90.00
_cell.angle_beta   90.00
_cell.angle_gamma   90.00
#
_symmetry.space_group_name_H-M   'P 1'
#
loop_
_entity.id
_entity.type
_entity.pdbx_description
1 polymer ?
#
loop_
_entity_poly.entity_id
_entity_poly.type
_entity_poly.pdbx_seq_one_letter_code
_entity_poly.pdbx_strand_id
1 'polypeptide(L)' 'MGGFFTPDPPPPSPPPPPVIVTDPEAEAAQARQDAIARNRRGLAGTIATSETGLLQPSQGVGKSLLGE' A
#
# COMPACT_ATOMS: atom_id res chain seq x y z
N MET A 1 61.91 -2.40 33.63
CA MET A 1 60.47 -2.30 33.95
C MET A 1 59.93 -1.09 33.24
N GLY A 2 59.19 -1.26 32.15
CA GLY A 2 58.65 -0.14 31.39
C GLY A 2 57.57 -0.63 30.44
N GLY A 3 56.36 -0.08 30.57
CA GLY A 3 55.25 -0.32 29.66
C GLY A 3 53.95 -0.72 30.37
N PHE A 4 53.32 0.21 31.08
CA PHE A 4 51.94 0.03 31.60
C PHE A 4 51.01 1.21 31.32
N PHE A 5 51.39 2.16 30.46
CA PHE A 5 50.55 3.29 30.11
C PHE A 5 50.33 3.36 28.61
N THR A 6 49.62 2.36 28.08
CA THR A 6 48.97 2.49 26.77
C THR A 6 47.55 2.98 27.07
N PRO A 7 47.16 4.20 26.67
CA PRO A 7 45.77 4.64 26.83
C PRO A 7 44.87 3.73 26.00
N ASP A 8 43.74 3.34 26.57
CA ASP A 8 42.75 2.52 25.87
C ASP A 8 42.31 3.24 24.58
N PRO A 9 42.19 2.52 23.45
CA PRO A 9 41.73 3.12 22.22
C PRO A 9 40.30 3.63 22.39
N PRO A 10 39.94 4.75 21.75
CA PRO A 10 38.59 5.28 21.81
C PRO A 10 37.59 4.26 21.25
N PRO A 11 36.35 4.24 21.78
CA PRO A 11 35.33 3.32 21.31
C PRO A 11 35.06 3.53 19.81
N PRO A 12 34.72 2.46 19.07
CA PRO A 12 34.42 2.56 17.65
C PRO A 12 33.21 3.47 17.43
N SER A 13 33.27 4.27 16.38
CA SER A 13 32.17 5.16 15.98
C SER A 13 30.90 4.35 15.66
N PRO A 14 29.71 4.89 16.00
CA PRO A 14 28.44 4.20 15.77
C PRO A 14 28.22 3.97 14.27
N PRO A 15 27.49 2.90 13.89
CA PRO A 15 27.18 2.63 12.50
C PRO A 15 26.32 3.75 11.89
N PRO A 16 26.47 4.03 10.59
CA PRO A 16 25.64 5.02 9.92
C PRO A 16 24.16 4.59 9.93
N PRO A 17 23.23 5.55 9.96
CA PRO A 17 21.79 5.25 9.89
C PRO A 17 21.44 4.58 8.56
N PRO A 18 20.42 3.69 8.54
CA PRO A 18 19.97 3.06 7.32
C PRO A 18 19.42 4.12 6.35
N VAL A 19 19.86 4.04 5.09
CA VAL A 19 19.31 4.88 4.01
C VAL A 19 17.95 4.30 3.64
N ILE A 20 16.88 5.06 3.92
CA ILE A 20 15.54 4.73 3.46
C ILE A 20 15.46 5.16 2.00
N VAL A 21 15.51 4.19 1.09
CA VAL A 21 15.22 4.44 -0.32
C VAL A 21 13.71 4.33 -0.48
N THR A 22 13.02 5.46 -0.57
CA THR A 22 11.63 5.46 -0.99
C THR A 22 11.58 5.39 -2.52
N ASP A 23 10.90 4.36 -3.03
CA ASP A 23 10.65 4.24 -4.47
C ASP A 23 9.48 5.19 -4.81
N PRO A 24 9.70 6.24 -5.62
CA PRO A 24 8.67 7.21 -5.96
C PRO A 24 7.48 6.56 -6.71
N GLU A 25 7.70 5.45 -7.41
CA GLU A 25 6.61 4.71 -8.06
C GLU A 25 5.74 3.98 -7.03
N ALA A 26 6.35 3.46 -5.97
CA ALA A 26 5.62 2.81 -4.88
C ALA A 26 4.77 3.82 -4.10
N GLU A 27 5.29 5.02 -3.83
CA GLU A 27 4.54 6.10 -3.18
C GLU A 27 3.34 6.55 -4.02
N ALA A 28 3.52 6.70 -5.34
CA ALA A 28 2.45 7.07 -6.25
C ALA A 28 1.36 5.98 -6.35
N ALA A 29 1.76 4.70 -6.38
CA ALA A 29 0.84 3.58 -6.38
C ALA A 29 0.01 3.52 -5.08
N GLN A 30 0.65 3.76 -3.93
CA GLN A 30 0.00 3.75 -2.63
C GLN A 30 -0.98 4.92 -2.48
N ALA A 31 -0.60 6.13 -2.91
CA ALA A 31 -1.49 7.29 -2.94
C ALA A 31 -2.74 7.05 -3.80
N ARG A 32 -2.59 6.35 -4.94
CA ARG A 32 -3.72 5.98 -5.80
C ARG A 32 -4.66 4.99 -5.12
N GLN A 33 -4.12 3.99 -4.44
CA GLN A 33 -4.91 3.01 -3.70
C GLN A 33 -5.69 3.65 -2.56
N ASP A 34 -5.07 4.59 -1.82
CA ASP A 34 -5.72 5.33 -0.74
C ASP A 34 -6.87 6.20 -1.25
N ALA A 35 -6.69 6.86 -2.40
CA ALA A 35 -7.76 7.63 -3.04
C ALA A 35 -8.96 6.73 -3.42
N ILE A 36 -8.69 5.56 -4.00
CA ILE A 36 -9.74 4.57 -4.33
C ILE A 36 -10.46 4.09 -3.07
N ALA A 37 -9.72 3.77 -2.01
CA ALA A 37 -10.29 3.29 -0.75
C ALA A 37 -11.20 4.33 -0.09
N ARG A 38 -10.78 5.61 -0.07
CA ARG A 38 -11.62 6.72 0.43
C ARG A 38 -12.90 6.87 -0.39
N ASN A 39 -12.79 6.87 -1.72
CA ASN A 39 -13.94 6.99 -2.62
C ASN A 39 -14.92 5.81 -2.45
N ARG A 40 -14.40 4.60 -2.22
CA ARG A 40 -15.23 3.39 -2.03
C ARG A 40 -15.91 3.32 -0.66
N ARG A 41 -15.34 3.92 0.39
CA ARG A 41 -15.89 3.83 1.77
C ARG A 41 -17.32 4.35 1.87
N GLY A 42 -17.71 5.33 1.05
CA GLY A 42 -19.09 5.85 0.99
C GLY A 42 -20.03 5.05 0.06
N LEU A 43 -19.51 4.17 -0.78
CA LEU A 43 -20.29 3.45 -1.80
C LEU A 43 -20.95 2.17 -1.28
N ALA A 44 -20.49 1.62 -0.14
CA ALA A 44 -21.03 0.35 0.39
C ALA A 44 -22.53 0.40 0.74
N GLY A 45 -23.08 1.60 0.99
CA GLY A 45 -24.51 1.81 1.25
C GLY A 45 -25.23 2.62 0.17
N THR A 46 -24.55 2.98 -0.92
CA THR A 46 -25.14 3.80 -1.99
C THR A 46 -25.64 2.90 -3.11
N ILE A 47 -26.93 2.96 -3.40
CA ILE A 47 -27.48 2.33 -4.61
C ILE A 47 -27.06 3.18 -5.79
N ALA A 48 -26.23 2.63 -6.68
CA ALA A 48 -25.88 3.29 -7.93
C ALA A 48 -27.12 3.37 -8.82
N THR A 49 -27.76 4.53 -8.91
CA THR A 49 -28.99 4.73 -9.68
C THR A 49 -28.73 4.96 -11.18
N SER A 50 -27.64 4.43 -11.74
CA SER A 50 -27.42 4.50 -13.19
C SER A 50 -28.52 3.69 -13.90
N GLU A 51 -28.77 3.98 -15.17
CA GLU A 51 -29.81 3.31 -15.98
C GLU A 51 -29.65 1.77 -15.98
N THR A 52 -28.43 1.26 -15.74
CA THR A 52 -28.10 -0.16 -15.62
C THR A 52 -27.83 -0.64 -14.18
N GLY A 53 -27.76 0.27 -13.20
CA GLY A 53 -27.79 -0.02 -11.75
C GLY A 53 -26.63 -0.83 -11.15
N LEU A 54 -25.62 -1.24 -11.93
CA LEU A 54 -24.66 -2.25 -11.49
C LEU A 54 -23.21 -1.74 -11.52
N LEU A 55 -22.61 -1.63 -10.33
CA LEU A 55 -21.18 -1.36 -10.16
C LEU A 55 -20.29 -2.58 -10.46
N GLN A 56 -20.87 -3.78 -10.41
CA GLN A 56 -20.24 -5.02 -10.83
C GLN A 56 -21.21 -5.76 -11.75
N PRO A 57 -20.74 -6.30 -12.90
CA PRO A 57 -21.59 -7.14 -13.73
C PRO A 57 -22.03 -8.34 -12.90
N SER A 58 -23.34 -8.54 -12.73
CA SER A 58 -23.81 -9.79 -12.17
C SER A 58 -23.47 -10.89 -13.19
N GLN A 59 -22.56 -11.78 -12.82
CA GLN A 59 -22.30 -13.01 -13.56
C GLN A 59 -23.49 -13.96 -13.31
N GLY A 60 -24.65 -13.58 -13.85
CA GLY A 60 -25.84 -14.38 -13.78
C GLY A 60 -25.72 -15.52 -14.79
N VAL A 61 -25.40 -16.72 -14.31
CA VAL A 61 -25.74 -17.98 -15.02
C VAL A 61 -27.25 -18.14 -14.92
N GLY A 62 -27.99 -17.30 -15.64
CA GLY A 62 -29.45 -17.26 -15.63
C GLY A 62 -29.98 -17.68 -17.00
N LYS A 63 -30.96 -18.58 -17.01
CA LYS A 63 -31.63 -19.05 -18.24
C LYS A 63 -32.15 -17.84 -19.02
N SER A 64 -31.82 -17.78 -20.32
CA SER A 64 -32.32 -16.73 -21.21
C SER A 64 -33.83 -16.88 -21.41
N LEU A 65 -34.54 -15.77 -21.65
CA LEU A 65 -35.98 -15.74 -21.93
C LEU A 65 -36.39 -16.55 -23.16
N LEU A 66 -35.41 -16.95 -23.98
CA LEU A 66 -35.60 -17.80 -25.15
C LEU A 66 -35.11 -19.23 -24.94
N GLY A 67 -34.52 -19.55 -23.79
CA GLY A 67 -34.02 -20.87 -23.41
C GLY A 67 -32.97 -21.41 -24.38
N GLU A 68 -31.68 -21.23 -24.07
CA GLU A 68 -30.51 -21.64 -24.89
C GLU A 68 -30.66 -21.30 -26.38
#